data_AF-A0A7I7L123-F1
#
_entry.id   AF-A0A7I7L123-F1
#
_cell.length_a   1.000
_cell.length_b   1.000
_cell.length_c   1.000
_cell.angle_alpha   90.00
_cell.angle_beta   90.00
_cell.angle_gamma   90.00
#
_symmetry.space_group_name_H-M   'P 1'
#
loop_
_entity.id
_entity.type
_entity.pdbx_description
1 polymer ?
#
loop_
_entity_poly.entity_id
_entity_poly.type
_entity_poly.pdbx_seq_one_letter_code
_entity_poly.pdbx_strand_id
1 'polypeptide(L)'
;MNAGDDEVGLLLEQGWRPEDVALLTTGTRHPEQKERQAAGSAAYWDSFWDADQVFYGHVLGFKGLERRAVVLVVNEKSAVERSRERLYVGLSRARDQLVVCGDLNFIREVAGPDVARRLRLEAAGFEVH
;
A
#
# COMPACT_ATOMS: atom_id res chain seq x y z
N MET A 1 -8.46 -12.89 -5.48
CA MET A 1 -7.34 -11.95 -5.47
C MET A 1 -7.83 -10.68 -4.79
N ASN A 2 -7.01 -10.04 -3.95
CA ASN A 2 -7.40 -8.79 -3.30
C ASN A 2 -6.97 -7.62 -4.18
N ALA A 3 -7.72 -6.51 -4.20
CA ALA A 3 -7.48 -5.39 -5.12
C ALA A 3 -6.04 -4.84 -5.10
N GLY A 4 -5.31 -4.99 -3.98
CA GLY A 4 -3.90 -4.64 -3.92
C GLY A 4 -2.97 -5.55 -4.73
N ASP A 5 -3.23 -6.85 -4.76
CA ASP A 5 -2.43 -7.82 -5.54
C ASP A 5 -2.66 -7.62 -7.05
N ASP A 6 -3.89 -7.29 -7.44
CA ASP A 6 -4.23 -7.00 -8.84
C ASP A 6 -3.48 -5.76 -9.34
N GLU A 7 -3.42 -4.70 -8.53
CA GLU A 7 -2.65 -3.49 -8.86
C GLU A 7 -1.14 -3.74 -8.92
N VAL A 8 -0.60 -4.64 -8.08
CA VAL A 8 0.80 -5.08 -8.22
C VAL A 8 1.00 -5.76 -9.57
N GLY A 9 0.10 -6.67 -9.97
CA GLY A 9 0.15 -7.32 -11.28
C GLY A 9 0.15 -6.31 -12.43
N LEU A 10 -0.76 -5.34 -12.40
CA LEU A 10 -0.85 -4.28 -13.41
C LEU A 10 0.43 -3.44 -13.50
N LEU A 11 1.05 -3.09 -12.37
CA LEU A 11 2.34 -2.37 -12.39
C LEU A 11 3.43 -3.20 -13.07
N LEU A 12 3.52 -4.50 -12.75
CA LEU A 12 4.50 -5.39 -13.39
C LEU A 12 4.26 -5.51 -14.91
N GLU A 13 2.99 -5.62 -15.33
CA GLU A 13 2.61 -5.62 -16.75
C GLU A 13 2.96 -4.31 -17.48
N GLN A 14 2.93 -3.18 -16.76
CA GLN A 14 3.37 -1.87 -17.27
C GLN A 14 4.90 -1.73 -17.36
N GLY A 15 5.66 -2.76 -16.97
CA GLY A 15 7.12 -2.79 -17.06
C GLY A 15 7.83 -2.29 -15.80
N TRP A 16 7.12 -2.12 -14.67
CA TRP A 16 7.78 -1.95 -13.39
C TRP A 16 8.53 -3.24 -13.03
N ARG A 17 9.78 -3.11 -12.58
CA ARG A 17 10.55 -4.26 -12.12
C ARG A 17 10.13 -4.63 -10.68
N PRO A 18 10.15 -5.91 -10.27
CA PRO A 18 9.69 -6.32 -8.94
C PRO A 18 10.31 -5.51 -7.80
N GLU A 19 11.62 -5.25 -7.86
CA GLU A 19 12.36 -4.50 -6.84
C GLU A 19 11.97 -3.02 -6.73
N ASP A 20 11.31 -2.48 -7.75
CA ASP A 20 10.83 -1.11 -7.76
C ASP A 20 9.47 -0.98 -7.03
N VAL A 21 8.79 -2.09 -6.74
CA VAL A 21 7.41 -2.15 -6.24
C VAL A 21 7.35 -2.61 -4.78
N ALA A 22 6.48 -1.98 -3.99
CA ALA A 22 6.05 -2.51 -2.70
C ALA A 22 4.53 -2.45 -2.53
N LEU A 23 3.95 -3.48 -1.91
CA LEU A 23 2.59 -3.47 -1.38
C LEU A 23 2.63 -3.25 0.14
N LEU A 24 1.99 -2.19 0.61
CA LEU A 24 1.92 -1.84 2.03
C LEU A 24 0.50 -1.85 2.54
N THR A 25 0.22 -2.61 3.61
CA THR A 25 -1.06 -2.56 4.32
C THR A 25 -1.02 -1.60 5.51
N THR A 26 -2.12 -0.89 5.79
CA THR A 26 -2.27 -0.04 6.98
C THR A 26 -2.90 -0.76 8.18
N GLY A 27 -3.71 -1.78 7.94
CA GLY A 27 -4.40 -2.58 8.96
C GLY A 27 -3.79 -3.97 9.16
N THR A 28 -4.46 -5.01 8.66
CA THR A 28 -3.97 -6.39 8.83
C THR A 28 -2.83 -6.66 7.86
N ARG A 29 -1.74 -7.27 8.33
CA ARG A 29 -0.62 -7.72 7.48
C ARG A 29 -1.09 -8.59 6.32
N HIS A 30 -0.50 -8.36 5.15
CA HIS A 30 -0.71 -9.19 3.97
C HIS A 30 -0.35 -10.66 4.24
N PRO A 31 -1.06 -11.65 3.66
CA PRO A 31 -0.70 -13.07 3.77
C PRO A 31 0.77 -13.34 3.38
N GLU A 32 1.24 -12.79 2.26
CA GLU A 32 2.63 -12.91 1.81
C GLU A 32 3.63 -12.41 2.85
N GLN A 33 3.33 -11.27 3.50
CA GLN A 33 4.17 -10.76 4.58
C GLN A 33 4.23 -11.75 5.76
N LYS A 34 3.10 -12.34 6.15
CA LYS A 34 3.04 -13.29 7.27
C LYS A 34 3.85 -14.55 6.96
N GLU A 35 3.73 -15.06 5.74
CA GLU A 35 4.44 -16.25 5.28
C GLU A 35 5.95 -16.02 5.27
N ARG A 36 6.42 -14.92 4.66
CA ARG A 36 7.85 -14.55 4.67
C ARG A 36 8.40 -14.33 6.08
N GLN A 37 7.61 -13.73 6.97
CA GLN A 37 8.00 -13.56 8.36
C GLN A 37 8.12 -14.88 9.14
N ALA A 38 7.40 -15.92 8.73
CA ALA A 38 7.50 -17.25 9.35
C ALA A 38 8.88 -17.90 9.10
N ALA A 39 9.56 -17.52 8.01
CA ALA A 39 10.94 -17.91 7.74
C ALA A 39 12.00 -17.15 8.58
N GLY A 40 11.57 -16.16 9.37
CA GLY A 40 12.43 -15.38 10.26
C GLY A 40 12.62 -13.94 9.81
N SER A 41 12.94 -13.05 10.77
CA SER A 41 13.00 -11.61 10.50
C SER A 41 14.11 -11.22 9.52
N ALA A 42 15.25 -11.92 9.52
CA ALA A 42 16.34 -11.65 8.59
C ALA A 42 15.93 -12.01 7.16
N ALA A 43 15.47 -13.25 6.94
CA ALA A 43 14.98 -13.72 5.65
C ALA A 43 13.84 -12.85 5.08
N TYR A 44 12.93 -12.38 5.94
CA TYR A 44 11.90 -11.42 5.53
C TYR A 44 12.50 -10.12 4.97
N TRP A 45 13.49 -9.55 5.65
CA TRP A 45 14.14 -8.32 5.21
C TRP A 45 15.07 -8.51 4.02
N ASP A 46 15.62 -9.71 3.81
CA ASP A 46 16.37 -10.03 2.60
C ASP A 46 15.49 -9.88 1.35
N SER A 47 14.19 -10.18 1.45
CA SER A 47 13.23 -9.95 0.34
C SER A 47 13.05 -8.46 -0.02
N PHE A 48 13.48 -7.53 0.82
CA PHE A 48 13.53 -6.10 0.46
C PHE A 48 14.73 -5.77 -0.45
N TRP A 49 15.78 -6.57 -0.46
CA TRP A 49 16.95 -6.34 -1.30
C TRP A 49 17.02 -7.27 -2.51
N ASP A 50 16.12 -8.23 -2.57
CA ASP A 50 15.98 -9.15 -3.69
C ASP A 50 15.42 -8.44 -4.93
N ALA A 51 16.18 -8.50 -6.02
CA ALA A 51 15.84 -7.84 -7.28
C ALA A 51 14.62 -8.48 -7.95
N ASP A 52 14.34 -9.75 -7.67
CA ASP A 52 13.28 -10.52 -8.34
C ASP A 52 11.97 -10.51 -7.53
N GLN A 53 11.88 -9.70 -6.47
CA GLN A 53 10.76 -9.73 -5.53
C GLN A 53 10.07 -8.38 -5.36
N VAL A 54 8.74 -8.41 -5.40
CA VAL A 54 7.91 -7.35 -4.83
C VAL A 54 8.00 -7.44 -3.31
N PHE A 55 8.13 -6.29 -2.65
CA PHE A 55 8.13 -6.24 -1.20
C PHE A 55 6.72 -6.13 -0.62
N TYR A 56 6.36 -7.03 0.31
CA TYR A 56 5.07 -7.01 1.01
C TYR A 56 5.26 -6.64 2.47
N GLY A 57 4.64 -5.55 2.90
CA GLY A 57 4.89 -4.98 4.21
C GLY A 57 3.67 -4.38 4.90
N HIS A 58 3.87 -4.06 6.17
CA HIS A 58 2.95 -3.22 6.92
C HIS A 58 3.57 -1.83 7.05
N VAL A 59 2.78 -0.79 6.87
CA VAL A 59 3.26 0.60 6.74
C VAL A 59 4.13 1.05 7.91
N LEU A 60 3.82 0.63 9.14
CA LEU A 60 4.61 0.94 10.33
C LEU A 60 6.02 0.31 10.32
N GLY A 61 6.16 -0.89 9.75
CA GLY A 61 7.47 -1.54 9.60
C GLY A 61 8.30 -0.92 8.48
N PHE A 62 7.69 -0.09 7.63
CA PHE A 62 8.32 0.51 6.46
C PHE A 62 8.73 1.98 6.67
N LYS A 63 8.71 2.46 7.92
CA LYS A 63 9.06 3.85 8.25
C LYS A 63 10.53 4.12 7.91
N GLY A 64 10.77 5.19 7.15
CA GLY A 64 12.12 5.57 6.70
C GLY A 64 12.60 4.81 5.46
N LEU A 65 11.82 3.86 4.95
CA LEU A 65 12.04 3.20 3.67
C LEU A 65 11.17 3.83 2.59
N GLU A 66 11.55 3.57 1.34
CA GLU A 66 10.85 4.05 0.14
C GLU A 66 10.98 3.06 -1.02
N ARG A 67 10.06 3.17 -1.98
CA ARG A 67 10.07 2.46 -3.26
C ARG A 67 9.66 3.38 -4.39
N ARG A 68 10.00 3.02 -5.62
CA ARG A 68 9.60 3.83 -6.76
C ARG A 68 8.08 3.77 -6.95
N ALA A 69 7.52 2.57 -6.92
CA ALA A 69 6.08 2.33 -6.93
C ALA A 69 5.61 1.74 -5.59
N VAL A 70 4.50 2.27 -5.05
CA VAL A 70 3.85 1.73 -3.85
C VAL A 70 2.36 1.52 -4.10
N VAL A 71 1.88 0.32 -3.81
CA VAL A 71 0.45 -0.01 -3.67
C VAL A 71 0.12 0.03 -2.18
N LEU A 72 -0.58 1.09 -1.75
CA LEU A 72 -1.01 1.28 -0.38
C LEU A 72 -2.44 0.75 -0.19
N VAL A 73 -2.56 -0.36 0.54
CA VAL A 73 -3.84 -1.03 0.81
C VAL A 73 -4.38 -0.60 2.17
N VAL A 74 -5.45 0.19 2.14
CA VAL A 74 -6.20 0.66 3.30
C VAL A 74 -7.26 -0.38 3.66
N ASN A 75 -6.92 -1.25 4.62
CA ASN A 75 -7.71 -2.44 4.98
C ASN A 75 -8.15 -2.48 6.46
N GLU A 76 -8.15 -1.35 7.16
CA GLU A 76 -8.83 -1.24 8.45
C GLU A 76 -10.35 -1.33 8.30
N LYS A 77 -11.02 -1.91 9.31
CA LYS A 77 -12.49 -2.02 9.35
C LYS A 77 -13.17 -0.81 9.96
N SER A 78 -12.44 0.02 10.70
CA SER A 78 -12.96 1.18 11.40
C SER A 78 -11.85 2.20 11.67
N ALA A 79 -12.22 3.47 11.66
CA ALA A 79 -11.28 4.56 11.82
C ALA A 79 -10.92 4.67 13.30
N VAL A 80 -9.66 4.42 13.60
CA VAL A 80 -9.03 4.73 14.88
C VAL A 80 -8.00 5.85 14.70
N GLU A 81 -7.59 6.49 15.79
CA GLU A 81 -6.59 7.58 15.78
C GLU A 81 -5.34 7.22 14.94
N ARG A 82 -4.84 5.98 15.08
CA ARG A 82 -3.67 5.50 14.32
C ARG A 82 -3.90 5.32 12.82
N SER A 83 -5.14 5.23 12.34
CA SER A 83 -5.43 5.04 10.91
C SER A 83 -4.94 6.24 10.11
N ARG A 84 -5.11 7.45 10.66
CA ARG A 84 -4.64 8.68 10.04
C ARG A 84 -3.12 8.70 9.95
N GLU A 85 -2.43 8.44 11.06
CA GLU A 85 -0.96 8.35 11.08
C GLU A 85 -0.45 7.35 10.03
N ARG A 86 -1.00 6.14 10.01
CA ARG A 86 -0.61 5.06 9.09
C ARG A 86 -0.83 5.42 7.64
N LEU A 87 -1.98 6.01 7.32
CA LEU A 87 -2.27 6.48 5.97
C LEU A 87 -1.23 7.51 5.53
N TYR A 88 -0.97 8.55 6.33
CA TYR A 88 0.00 9.59 6.00
C TYR A 88 1.44 9.06 5.86
N VAL A 89 1.84 8.09 6.69
CA VAL A 89 3.12 7.39 6.49
C VAL A 89 3.12 6.72 5.13
N GLY A 90 2.08 5.95 4.77
CA GLY A 90 1.97 5.24 3.50
C GLY A 90 2.03 6.16 2.28
N LEU A 91 1.32 7.29 2.32
CA LEU A 91 1.24 8.26 1.22
C LEU A 91 2.60 8.88 0.82
N SER A 92 3.61 8.77 1.68
CA SER A 92 4.94 9.33 1.45
C SER A 92 6.01 8.28 1.15
N ARG A 93 5.63 7.02 0.91
CA ARG A 93 6.59 5.92 0.66
C ARG A 93 6.93 5.72 -0.82
N ALA A 94 6.11 6.24 -1.72
CA ALA A 94 6.35 6.21 -3.16
C ALA A 94 7.22 7.39 -3.59
N ARG A 95 8.23 7.12 -4.42
CA ARG A 95 9.03 8.15 -5.09
C ARG A 95 8.42 8.61 -6.41
N ASP A 96 7.90 7.66 -7.19
CA ASP A 96 7.47 7.89 -8.57
C ASP A 96 5.95 7.66 -8.73
N GLN A 97 5.43 6.53 -8.25
CA GLN A 97 4.04 6.12 -8.45
C GLN A 97 3.41 5.63 -7.14
N LEU A 98 2.23 6.16 -6.81
CA LEU A 98 1.42 5.73 -5.67
C LEU A 98 0.04 5.28 -6.15
N VAL A 99 -0.32 4.05 -5.82
CA VAL A 99 -1.68 3.51 -5.99
C VAL A 99 -2.28 3.31 -4.59
N VAL A 100 -3.50 3.78 -4.35
CA VAL A 100 -4.18 3.63 -3.05
C VAL A 100 -5.42 2.78 -3.25
N CYS A 101 -5.47 1.61 -2.60
CA CYS A 101 -6.58 0.66 -2.67
C CYS A 101 -7.32 0.62 -1.34
N GLY A 102 -8.64 0.69 -1.34
CA GLY A 102 -9.44 0.57 -0.12
C GLY A 102 -10.83 1.17 -0.31
N ASP A 103 -11.63 1.16 0.76
CA ASP A 103 -12.95 1.80 0.73
C ASP A 103 -12.79 3.33 0.60
N LEU A 104 -13.39 3.88 -0.45
CA LEU A 104 -13.27 5.31 -0.77
C LEU A 104 -13.80 6.21 0.34
N ASN A 105 -14.92 5.83 0.98
CA ASN A 105 -15.52 6.64 2.03
C ASN A 105 -14.65 6.61 3.29
N PHE A 106 -14.10 5.44 3.63
CA PHE A 106 -13.14 5.27 4.70
C PHE A 106 -11.87 6.08 4.47
N ILE A 107 -11.31 6.03 3.24
CA ILE A 107 -10.13 6.83 2.90
C ILE A 107 -10.45 8.31 3.04
N ARG A 108 -11.60 8.80 2.57
CA ARG A 108 -12.02 10.19 2.74
C ARG A 108 -12.15 10.59 4.22
N GLU A 109 -12.74 9.73 5.04
CA GLU A 109 -12.89 9.93 6.49
C GLU A 109 -11.52 10.07 7.18
N VAL A 110 -10.58 9.17 6.88
CA VAL A 110 -9.26 9.11 7.54
C VAL A 110 -8.28 10.15 7.00
N ALA A 111 -8.28 10.39 5.69
CA ALA A 111 -7.36 11.30 5.01
C ALA A 111 -7.64 12.77 5.33
N GLY A 112 -8.92 13.10 5.57
CA GLY A 112 -9.38 14.47 5.64
C GLY A 112 -9.46 15.14 4.26
N PRO A 113 -10.08 16.33 4.18
CA PRO A 113 -10.49 16.96 2.92
C PRO A 113 -9.31 17.27 1.98
N ASP A 114 -8.19 17.78 2.50
CA ASP A 114 -7.05 18.17 1.66
C ASP A 114 -6.36 16.99 0.98
N VAL A 115 -6.24 15.86 1.67
CA VAL A 115 -5.62 14.66 1.13
C VAL A 115 -6.58 13.96 0.18
N ALA A 116 -7.88 13.93 0.50
CA ALA A 116 -8.90 13.40 -0.40
C ALA A 116 -8.89 14.12 -1.76
N ARG A 117 -8.76 15.45 -1.75
CA ARG A 117 -8.61 16.26 -2.96
C ARG A 117 -7.37 15.90 -3.78
N ARG A 118 -6.21 15.75 -3.13
CA ARG A 118 -4.94 15.40 -3.80
C ARG A 118 -4.94 14.00 -4.38
N LEU A 119 -5.60 13.06 -3.71
CA LEU A 119 -5.85 11.71 -4.21
C LEU A 119 -6.93 11.67 -5.31
N ARG A 120 -7.44 12.83 -5.75
CA ARG A 120 -8.52 12.98 -6.74
C ARG A 120 -9.79 12.21 -6.35
N LEU A 121 -10.00 11.99 -5.04
CA LEU A 121 -11.17 11.31 -4.52
C LEU A 121 -12.43 12.17 -4.62
N GLU A 122 -12.37 13.41 -5.08
CA GLU A 122 -13.53 14.31 -5.23
C GLU A 122 -14.38 14.00 -6.47
N ALA A 123 -13.85 13.28 -7.45
CA ALA A 123 -14.53 12.99 -8.72
C ALA A 123 -15.16 11.59 -8.83
N ALA A 124 -15.10 10.77 -7.79
CA ALA A 124 -15.82 9.49 -7.77
C ALA A 124 -17.28 9.73 -7.37
N GLY A 125 -18.02 10.37 -8.26
CA GLY A 125 -19.48 10.34 -8.33
C GLY A 125 -19.88 9.55 -9.58
N PHE A 126 -20.57 8.41 -9.35
CA PHE A 126 -21.35 7.56 -10.27
C PHE A 126 -20.65 6.91 -11.48
N GLU A 127 -20.79 5.58 -11.62
CA GLU A 127 -21.81 4.95 -12.48
C GLU A 127 -21.98 3.45 -12.16
N VAL A 128 -23.23 3.01 -12.10
CA VAL A 128 -23.66 1.60 -12.13
C VAL A 128 -23.88 1.26 -13.59
N HIS A 129 -23.25 0.20 -14.06
CA HIS A 129 -23.69 -0.56 -15.23
C HIS A 129 -24.05 -1.97 -14.79
#